data_AF-A0A5S4GYG0-F1
#
_entry.id   AF-A0A5S4GYG0-F1
#
_cell.length_a   1.000
_cell.length_b   1.000
_cell.length_c   1.000
_cell.angle_alpha   90.00
_cell.angle_beta   90.00
_cell.angle_gamma   90.00
#
_symmetry.space_group_name_H-M   'P 1'
#
loop_
_entity.id
_entity.type
_entity.pdbx_description
1 polymer ?
#
loop_
_entity_poly.entity_id
_entity_poly.type
_entity_poly.pdbx_seq_one_letter_code
_entity_poly.pdbx_strand_id
1 'polypeptide(L)'
;MNHRPLTLVLAAVVVALEGLVAFGLGAFVAVETLTGAPDAVTTALAEAAFGLLVGAGLLWVAWGGLYKMERWGRSPAVLAQIFLLPVAVTLIQSDQPQLGIPLIVVALAGLVTLLAPPTTHALYGDG
;
A
#
# COMPACT_ATOMS: atom_id res chain seq x y z
N MET A 1 -18.66 -13.77 19.90
CA MET A 1 -18.53 -12.96 18.66
C MET A 1 -17.26 -12.14 18.80
N ASN A 2 -16.13 -12.66 18.32
CA ASN A 2 -14.82 -12.01 18.49
C ASN A 2 -14.83 -10.71 17.69
N HIS A 3 -15.02 -9.59 18.38
CA HIS A 3 -15.05 -8.27 17.76
C HIS A 3 -13.67 -7.99 17.20
N ARG A 4 -13.57 -7.93 15.86
CA ARG A 4 -12.35 -7.48 15.20
C ARG A 4 -12.18 -6.00 15.57
N PRO A 5 -11.03 -5.58 16.12
CA PRO A 5 -10.86 -4.18 16.49
C PRO A 5 -10.96 -3.30 15.24
N LEU A 6 -11.70 -2.21 15.35
CA LEU A 6 -11.93 -1.26 14.26
C LEU A 6 -10.63 -0.75 13.65
N THR A 7 -9.57 -0.60 14.44
CA THR A 7 -8.24 -0.18 13.96
C THR A 7 -7.61 -1.18 12.99
N LEU A 8 -7.84 -2.48 13.18
CA LEU A 8 -7.34 -3.53 12.28
C LEU A 8 -8.10 -3.53 10.95
N VAL A 9 -9.41 -3.30 10.99
CA VAL A 9 -10.24 -3.17 9.79
C VAL A 9 -9.83 -1.92 9.01
N LEU A 10 -9.64 -0.79 9.70
CA LEU A 10 -9.17 0.45 9.08
C LEU A 10 -7.78 0.28 8.46
N ALA A 11 -6.84 -0.36 9.16
CA ALA A 11 -5.51 -0.65 8.61
C ALA A 11 -5.60 -1.55 7.37
N ALA A 12 -6.43 -2.59 7.39
CA ALA A 12 -6.63 -3.47 6.24
C ALA A 12 -7.25 -2.72 5.05
N VAL A 13 -8.21 -1.81 5.30
CA VAL A 13 -8.83 -0.99 4.25
C VAL A 13 -7.82 -0.02 3.64
N VAL A 14 -7.00 0.65 4.46
CA VAL A 14 -5.95 1.56 3.97
C VAL A 14 -4.96 0.81 3.07
N VAL A 15 -4.44 -0.32 3.54
CA VAL A 15 -3.48 -1.14 2.77
C VAL A 15 -4.14 -1.72 1.50
N ALA A 16 -5.43 -2.08 1.56
CA ALA A 16 -6.15 -2.54 0.37
C ALA A 16 -6.35 -1.43 -0.66
N LEU A 17 -6.63 -0.19 -0.22
CA LEU A 17 -6.75 0.97 -1.10
C LEU A 17 -5.41 1.31 -1.76
N GLU A 18 -4.32 1.30 -1.00
CA GLU A 18 -2.97 1.47 -1.54
C GLU A 18 -2.63 0.40 -2.58
N GLY A 19 -2.95 -0.86 -2.26
CA GLY A 19 -2.79 -1.98 -3.17
C GLY A 19 -3.59 -1.84 -4.46
N LEU A 20 -4.85 -1.40 -4.37
CA LEU A 20 -5.70 -1.13 -5.53
C LEU A 20 -5.15 0.00 -6.40
N VAL A 21 -4.68 1.10 -5.79
CA VAL A 21 -4.11 2.23 -6.54
C VAL A 21 -2.84 1.78 -7.26
N ALA A 22 -1.90 1.12 -6.55
CA ALA A 22 -0.66 0.63 -7.14
C ALA A 22 -0.93 -0.37 -8.28
N PHE A 23 -1.84 -1.31 -8.06
CA PHE A 23 -2.24 -2.30 -9.07
C PHE A 23 -2.89 -1.64 -10.28
N GLY A 24 -3.79 -0.68 -10.06
CA GLY A 24 -4.49 0.06 -11.11
C GLY A 24 -3.54 0.89 -11.96
N LEU A 25 -2.57 1.56 -11.33
CA LEU A 25 -1.51 2.29 -12.05
C LEU A 25 -0.61 1.35 -12.84
N GLY A 26 -0.18 0.22 -12.26
CA GLY A 26 0.59 -0.78 -12.98
C GLY A 26 -0.15 -1.36 -14.19
N ALA A 27 -1.45 -1.64 -14.04
CA ALA A 27 -2.32 -2.09 -15.12
C ALA A 27 -2.52 -1.01 -16.21
N PHE A 28 -2.67 0.25 -15.82
CA PHE A 28 -2.78 1.37 -16.74
C PHE A 28 -1.51 1.50 -17.59
N VAL A 29 -0.33 1.52 -16.96
CA VAL A 29 0.96 1.58 -17.67
C VAL A 29 1.16 0.34 -18.55
N ALA A 30 0.71 -0.84 -18.12
CA ALA A 30 0.74 -2.04 -18.96
C ALA A 30 -0.10 -1.88 -20.23
N VAL A 31 -1.33 -1.37 -20.10
CA VAL A 31 -2.21 -1.12 -21.25
C VAL A 31 -1.62 -0.04 -22.16
N GLU A 32 -1.08 1.04 -21.58
CA GLU A 32 -0.41 2.11 -22.34
C GLU A 32 0.81 1.58 -23.11
N THR A 33 1.61 0.71 -22.48
CA THR A 33 2.77 0.06 -23.11
C THR A 33 2.36 -0.86 -24.26
N LEU A 34 1.21 -1.55 -24.14
CA LEU A 34 0.71 -2.47 -25.16
C LEU A 34 0.01 -1.77 -26.33
N THR A 35 -0.61 -0.62 -26.08
CA THR A 35 -1.41 0.13 -27.06
C THR A 35 -0.67 1.34 -27.66
N GLY A 36 0.34 1.84 -26.98
CA GLY A 36 1.17 2.98 -27.38
C GLY A 36 2.56 2.57 -27.88
N ALA A 37 3.34 3.59 -28.26
CA ALA A 37 4.76 3.47 -28.56
C ALA A 37 5.54 4.23 -27.48
N PRO A 38 5.83 3.62 -26.31
CA PRO A 38 6.58 4.29 -25.26
C PRO A 38 8.01 4.57 -25.72
N ASP A 39 8.55 5.73 -25.33
CA ASP A 39 9.92 6.13 -25.65
C ASP A 39 10.97 5.10 -25.20
N ALA A 40 10.66 4.36 -24.12
CA ALA A 40 11.45 3.25 -23.61
C ALA A 40 10.56 2.10 -23.10
N VAL A 41 10.30 1.11 -23.95
CA VAL A 41 9.49 -0.09 -23.64
C VAL A 41 9.98 -0.80 -22.37
N THR A 42 11.30 -0.89 -22.16
CA THR A 42 11.88 -1.56 -20.98
C THR A 42 11.50 -0.86 -19.67
N THR A 43 11.52 0.47 -19.66
CA THR A 43 11.16 1.28 -18.48
C THR A 43 9.66 1.14 -18.19
N ALA A 44 8.83 1.27 -19.22
CA ALA A 44 7.38 1.16 -19.08
C ALA A 44 6.95 -0.25 -18.60
N LEU A 45 7.60 -1.30 -19.10
CA LEU A 45 7.35 -2.68 -18.65
C LEU A 45 7.79 -2.89 -17.19
N ALA A 46 8.92 -2.31 -16.78
CA ALA A 46 9.39 -2.38 -15.40
C ALA A 46 8.43 -1.66 -14.44
N GLU A 47 7.94 -0.47 -14.81
CA GLU A 47 6.95 0.29 -14.03
C GLU A 47 5.62 -0.47 -13.92
N ALA A 48 5.12 -1.00 -15.04
CA ALA A 48 3.91 -1.81 -15.07
C ALA A 48 4.01 -3.04 -14.16
N ALA A 49 5.09 -3.82 -14.31
CA ALA A 49 5.34 -5.01 -13.50
C ALA A 49 5.48 -4.64 -12.02
N PHE A 50 6.18 -3.55 -11.71
CA PHE A 50 6.35 -3.08 -10.35
C PHE A 50 5.00 -2.71 -9.72
N GLY A 51 4.17 -1.91 -10.39
CA GLY A 51 2.85 -1.52 -9.89
C GLY A 51 1.93 -2.72 -9.67
N LEU A 52 1.90 -3.66 -10.61
CA LEU A 52 1.10 -4.89 -10.49
C LEU A 52 1.56 -5.77 -9.32
N LEU A 53 2.88 -6.00 -9.19
CA LEU A 53 3.44 -6.86 -8.14
C LEU A 53 3.27 -6.24 -6.75
N VAL A 54 3.56 -4.94 -6.60
CA VAL A 54 3.38 -4.23 -5.34
C VAL A 54 1.90 -4.18 -4.97
N GLY A 55 1.03 -3.84 -5.92
CA GLY A 55 -0.41 -3.78 -5.69
C GLY A 55 -1.00 -5.13 -5.26
N ALA A 56 -0.63 -6.22 -5.95
CA ALA A 56 -1.03 -7.57 -5.59
C ALA A 56 -0.49 -7.99 -4.21
N GLY A 57 0.76 -7.64 -3.91
CA GLY A 57 1.39 -7.90 -2.62
C GLY A 57 0.67 -7.20 -1.47
N LEU A 58 0.33 -5.91 -1.63
CA LEU A 58 -0.42 -5.14 -0.63
C LEU A 58 -1.83 -5.69 -0.43
N LEU A 59 -2.53 -6.07 -1.50
CA LEU A 59 -3.83 -6.73 -1.41
C LEU A 59 -3.74 -8.06 -0.66
N TRP A 60 -2.69 -8.84 -0.90
CA TRP A 60 -2.45 -10.08 -0.17
C TRP A 60 -2.12 -9.81 1.30
N VAL A 61 -1.35 -8.77 1.63
CA VAL A 61 -1.10 -8.38 3.02
C VAL A 61 -2.38 -7.91 3.71
N ALA A 62 -3.21 -7.10 3.04
CA ALA A 62 -4.48 -6.62 3.56
C ALA A 62 -5.44 -7.79 3.86
N TRP A 63 -5.60 -8.73 2.92
CA TRP A 63 -6.50 -9.86 3.07
C TRP A 63 -5.93 -11.00 3.92
N GLY A 64 -4.71 -11.43 3.61
CA GLY A 64 -4.06 -12.60 4.20
C GLY A 64 -3.36 -12.33 5.52
N GLY A 65 -2.78 -11.13 5.69
CA GLY A 65 -2.07 -10.75 6.90
C GLY A 65 -2.97 -10.03 7.90
N LEU A 66 -3.60 -8.93 7.49
CA LEU A 66 -4.37 -8.07 8.41
C LEU A 66 -5.80 -8.59 8.65
N TYR A 67 -6.55 -8.89 7.59
CA TYR A 67 -7.95 -9.32 7.72
C TYR A 67 -8.11 -10.70 8.36
N LYS A 68 -7.13 -11.59 8.17
CA LYS A 68 -7.05 -12.90 8.85
C LYS A 68 -6.37 -12.85 10.23
N MET A 69 -5.97 -11.67 10.71
CA MET A 69 -5.29 -11.50 12.02
C MET A 69 -3.97 -12.28 12.14
N GLU A 70 -3.21 -12.40 11.05
CA GLU A 70 -1.94 -13.11 11.06
C GLU A 70 -0.76 -12.17 11.33
N ARG A 71 0.12 -12.59 12.25
CA ARG A 71 1.28 -11.83 12.75
C ARG A 71 2.23 -11.37 11.64
N TRP A 72 2.32 -12.10 10.53
CA TRP A 72 3.24 -11.79 9.43
C TRP A 72 2.80 -10.58 8.60
N GLY A 73 1.53 -10.15 8.68
CA GLY A 73 1.02 -9.03 7.87
C GLY A 73 1.57 -7.66 8.27
N ARG A 74 2.07 -7.52 9.51
CA ARG A 74 2.46 -6.21 10.06
C ARG A 74 3.76 -5.68 9.48
N SER A 75 4.81 -6.50 9.44
CA SER A 75 6.11 -6.08 8.91
C SER A 75 6.06 -5.59 7.46
N PRO A 76 5.44 -6.29 6.49
CA PRO A 76 5.34 -5.81 5.12
C PRO A 76 4.44 -4.57 5.01
N ALA A 77 3.37 -4.47 5.80
CA ALA A 77 2.51 -3.29 5.78
C ALA A 77 3.25 -2.03 6.28
N VAL A 78 4.03 -2.14 7.37
CA VAL A 78 4.83 -1.02 7.88
C VAL A 78 5.92 -0.62 6.87
N LEU A 79 6.57 -1.61 6.25
CA LEU A 79 7.55 -1.37 5.19
C LEU A 79 6.95 -0.57 4.03
N ALA A 80 5.77 -0.97 3.56
CA ALA A 80 5.06 -0.26 2.49
C ALA A 80 4.84 1.21 2.85
N GLN A 81 4.39 1.49 4.07
CA GLN A 81 4.17 2.88 4.49
C GLN A 81 5.44 3.71 4.58
N ILE A 82 6.54 3.12 5.06
CA ILE A 82 7.84 3.80 5.08
C ILE A 82 8.31 4.10 3.65
N PHE A 83 8.08 3.19 2.70
CA PHE A 83 8.41 3.39 1.28
C PHE A 83 7.52 4.42 0.59
N LEU A 84 6.25 4.58 1.02
CA LEU A 84 5.36 5.59 0.47
C LEU A 84 5.77 7.02 0.83
N LEU A 85 6.44 7.24 1.97
CA LEU A 85 6.92 8.56 2.38
C LEU A 85 7.91 9.19 1.38
N PRO A 86 9.03 8.54 0.97
CA PRO A 86 9.93 9.12 -0.02
C PRO A 86 9.24 9.28 -1.39
N VAL A 87 8.35 8.36 -1.79
CA VAL A 87 7.55 8.51 -3.03
C VAL A 87 6.69 9.76 -2.99
N ALA A 88 6.07 10.05 -1.84
CA ALA A 88 5.27 11.24 -1.66
C ALA A 88 6.11 12.52 -1.72
N VAL A 89 7.33 12.51 -1.17
CA VAL A 89 8.28 13.62 -1.28
C VAL A 89 8.71 13.83 -2.73
N THR A 90 8.99 12.76 -3.49
CA THR A 90 9.36 12.89 -4.90
C THR A 90 8.23 13.47 -5.74
N LEU A 91 6.96 13.17 -5.42
CA LEU A 91 5.80 13.80 -6.06
C LEU A 91 5.73 15.30 -5.80
N ILE A 92 5.99 15.73 -4.56
CA ILE A 92 6.05 17.16 -4.21
C ILE A 92 7.19 17.86 -4.96
N GLN A 93 8.36 17.21 -5.04
CA GLN A 93 9.52 17.72 -5.78
C GLN A 93 9.29 17.77 -7.30
N SER A 94 8.38 16.96 -7.82
CA SER A 94 7.99 16.93 -9.24
C SER A 94 6.83 17.87 -9.57
N ASP A 95 6.62 18.93 -8.76
CA ASP A 95 5.53 19.89 -8.90
C ASP A 95 4.11 19.27 -8.83
N GLN A 96 3.96 18.12 -8.14
CA GLN A 96 2.66 17.46 -7.90
C GLN A 96 2.27 17.40 -6.41
N PRO A 97 2.21 18.54 -5.69
CA PRO A 97 1.90 18.55 -4.26
C PRO A 97 0.48 18.05 -3.96
N GLN A 98 -0.45 18.21 -4.91
CA GLN A 98 -1.82 17.71 -4.84
C GLN A 98 -1.94 16.18 -4.71
N LEU A 99 -0.93 15.43 -5.16
CA LEU A 99 -0.86 13.98 -4.97
C LEU A 99 0.05 13.61 -3.80
N GLY A 100 1.19 14.30 -3.67
CA GLY A 100 2.17 14.00 -2.62
C GLY A 100 1.65 14.28 -1.20
N ILE A 101 0.97 15.40 -0.96
CA ILE A 101 0.46 15.73 0.39
C ILE A 101 -0.58 14.72 0.87
N PRO A 102 -1.64 14.36 0.10
CA PRO A 102 -2.55 13.30 0.50
C PRO A 102 -1.85 11.95 0.74
N LEU A 103 -0.84 11.63 -0.08
CA LEU A 103 -0.09 10.38 0.08
C LEU A 103 0.68 10.32 1.41
N ILE A 104 1.30 11.44 1.84
CA ILE A 104 1.91 11.54 3.17
C ILE A 104 0.86 11.30 4.26
N VAL A 105 -0.31 11.93 4.15
CA VAL A 105 -1.38 11.81 5.15
C VAL A 105 -1.86 10.35 5.26
N VAL A 106 -2.07 9.68 4.13
CA VAL A 106 -2.47 8.26 4.08
C VAL A 106 -1.37 7.39 4.70
N ALA A 107 -0.11 7.61 4.34
CA ALA A 107 1.00 6.81 4.85
C ALA A 107 1.18 6.93 6.37
N LEU A 108 1.04 8.15 6.89
CA LEU A 108 1.07 8.41 8.32
C LEU A 108 -0.14 7.79 9.03
N ALA A 109 -1.34 7.90 8.47
CA ALA A 109 -2.54 7.25 9.03
C ALA A 109 -2.39 5.72 9.06
N GLY A 110 -1.83 5.13 8.00
CA GLY A 110 -1.49 3.72 7.94
C GLY A 110 -0.47 3.30 9.00
N LEU A 111 0.61 4.05 9.18
CA LEU A 111 1.59 3.80 10.23
C LEU A 111 0.96 3.88 11.62
N VAL A 112 0.18 4.91 11.89
CA VAL A 112 -0.48 5.09 13.19
C VAL A 112 -1.44 3.94 13.48
N THR A 113 -2.26 3.53 12.50
CA THR A 113 -3.20 2.43 12.68
C THR A 113 -2.51 1.07 12.83
N LEU A 114 -1.40 0.83 12.11
CA LEU A 114 -0.60 -0.39 12.22
C LEU A 114 0.20 -0.47 13.54
N LEU A 115 0.70 0.67 14.04
CA LEU A 115 1.44 0.73 15.30
C LEU A 115 0.54 0.86 16.52
N ALA A 116 -0.76 1.12 16.34
CA ALA A 116 -1.69 1.28 17.45
C ALA A 116 -1.71 0.02 18.36
N PRO A 117 -1.76 0.20 19.70
CA PRO A 117 -1.82 -0.90 20.66
C PRO A 117 -2.93 -1.94 20.39
N PRO A 118 -4.15 -1.55 19.95
CA PRO A 118 -5.21 -2.53 19.67
C PRO A 118 -4.89 -3.46 18.49
N THR A 119 -4.18 -2.96 17.47
CA THR A 119 -3.75 -3.72 16.30
C THR A 119 -2.61 -4.66 16.67
N THR A 120 -1.71 -4.21 17.53
CA THR A 120 -0.65 -5.03 18.13
C THR A 120 -1.24 -6.17 18.96
N HIS A 121 -2.22 -5.84 19.80
CA HIS A 121 -2.87 -6.81 20.67
C HIS A 121 -3.68 -7.85 19.88
N ALA A 122 -4.38 -7.43 18.82
CA ALA A 122 -5.12 -8.35 17.95
C ALA A 122 -4.23 -9.37 17.20
N LEU A 123 -3.01 -8.96 16.84
CA LEU A 123 -2.09 -9.82 16.09
C LEU A 123 -1.28 -10.74 17.02
N TYR A 124 -0.83 -10.23 18.17
CA TYR A 124 0.08 -10.97 19.05
C TYR A 124 -0.61 -11.62 20.25
N GLY A 125 -1.84 -11.23 20.60
CA GLY A 125 -2.54 -11.66 21.82
C GLY A 125 -1.83 -11.19 23.09
N ASP A 126 -2.58 -10.94 24.17
CA ASP A 126 -1.98 -10.85 25.51
C ASP A 126 -1.23 -12.17 25.76
N GLY A 127 0.08 -12.07 26.02
CA GLY A 127 0.93 -13.19 26.38
C GLY A 127 0.55 -13.79 27.73
#